data_AF-A0A4V4HBJ5-F1
#
_entry.id   AF-A0A4V4HBJ5-F1
#
_cell.length_a   1.000
_cell.length_b   1.000
_cell.length_c   1.000
_cell.angle_alpha   90.00
_cell.angle_beta   90.00
_cell.angle_gamma   90.00
#
_symmetry.space_group_name_H-M   'P 1'
#
loop_
_entity.id
_entity.type
_entity.pdbx_description
1 polymer ?
#
loop_
_entity_poly.entity_id
_entity_poly.type
_entity_poly.pdbx_seq_one_letter_code
_entity_poly.pdbx_strand_id
1 'polypeptide(L)'
;MKGRNEQEEAIVKLLRHVQHVDEHIEGSMGNVSVMREEIRALSRSSGTPSLFFTLNPADGHNPITSFLAGKDINIDAPFNNPDSRFTSTDRLKTLAANPVAGAKFFHLMVDEFIGEFLGTKRPGKHGVFGRVKHFYGVVE
;
A
#
# COMPACT_ATOMS: atom_id res chain seq x y z
N MET A 1 -17.65 17.42 12.94
CA MET A 1 -18.74 18.30 12.46
C MET A 1 -19.64 18.69 13.62
N LYS A 2 -20.06 19.96 13.67
CA LYS A 2 -21.13 20.44 14.56
C LYS A 2 -22.34 20.71 13.66
N GLY A 3 -23.53 20.22 14.03
CA GLY A 3 -24.75 20.45 13.26
C GLY A 3 -25.14 21.92 13.33
N ARG A 4 -25.79 22.44 12.27
CA ARG A 4 -26.29 23.83 12.23
C ARG A 4 -27.70 23.95 12.82
N ASN A 5 -28.40 22.83 12.92
CA ASN A 5 -29.71 22.70 13.54
C ASN A 5 -29.84 21.32 14.24
N GLU A 6 -30.92 21.13 15.00
CA GLU A 6 -31.14 19.95 15.83
C GLU A 6 -31.22 18.64 15.01
N GLN A 7 -31.81 18.69 13.82
CA GLN A 7 -31.88 17.55 12.91
C GLN A 7 -30.49 17.15 12.41
N GLU A 8 -29.66 18.13 12.03
CA GLU A 8 -28.28 17.91 11.64
C GLU A 8 -27.43 17.38 12.80
N GLU A 9 -27.66 17.85 14.03
CA GLU A 9 -26.97 17.28 15.20
C GLU A 9 -27.34 15.82 15.43
N ALA A 10 -28.62 15.46 15.27
CA ALA A 10 -29.07 14.07 15.34
C ALA A 10 -28.44 13.20 14.26
N ILE A 11 -28.36 13.69 13.01
CA ILE A 11 -27.71 13.01 11.89
C ILE A 11 -26.21 12.81 12.18
N VAL A 12 -25.51 13.85 12.62
CA VAL A 12 -24.07 13.75 12.95
C VAL A 12 -23.83 12.76 14.09
N LYS A 13 -24.73 12.72 15.09
CA LYS A 13 -24.66 11.76 16.19
C LYS A 13 -24.85 10.33 15.69
N LEU A 14 -25.83 10.09 14.83
CA LEU A 14 -26.04 8.77 14.20
C LEU A 14 -24.82 8.34 13.39
N LEU A 15 -24.26 9.23 12.56
CA LEU A 15 -23.07 8.94 11.76
C LEU A 15 -21.88 8.55 12.64
N ARG A 16 -21.68 9.19 13.80
CA ARG A 16 -20.63 8.80 14.76
C ARG A 16 -20.84 7.40 15.31
N HIS A 17 -22.09 7.02 15.62
CA HIS A 17 -22.37 5.67 16.10
C HIS A 17 -22.08 4.62 15.02
N VAL A 18 -22.46 4.90 13.76
CA VAL A 18 -22.13 4.02 12.63
C VAL A 18 -20.61 3.89 12.45
N GLN A 19 -19.89 5.03 12.47
CA GLN A 19 -18.43 5.06 12.34
C GLN A 19 -17.69 4.33 13.47
N HIS A 20 -18.28 4.29 14.66
CA HIS A 20 -17.67 3.55 15.76
C HIS A 20 -17.85 2.05 15.59
N VAL A 21 -18.99 1.61 15.06
CA VAL A 21 -19.25 0.18 14.82
C VAL A 21 -18.45 -0.33 13.61
N ASP A 22 -18.26 0.51 12.59
CA ASP A 22 -17.54 0.13 11.36
C ASP A 22 -16.01 0.21 11.47
N GLU A 23 -15.44 0.58 12.62
CA GLU A 23 -14.00 0.77 12.79
C GLU A 23 -13.15 -0.48 12.49
N HIS A 24 -13.74 -1.67 12.65
CA HIS A 24 -13.10 -2.96 12.37
C HIS A 24 -13.19 -3.39 10.89
N ILE A 25 -13.96 -2.66 10.07
CA ILE A 25 -14.15 -2.96 8.65
C ILE A 25 -13.04 -2.25 7.87
N GLU A 26 -12.21 -3.02 7.18
CA GLU A 26 -11.13 -2.46 6.36
C GLU A 26 -11.71 -1.52 5.28
N GLY A 27 -11.04 -0.39 5.04
CA GLY A 27 -11.53 0.67 4.13
C GLY A 27 -12.74 1.49 4.62
N SER A 28 -13.33 1.20 5.78
CA SER A 28 -14.47 1.99 6.29
C SER A 28 -14.06 3.39 6.75
N MET A 29 -15.06 4.26 6.95
CA MET A 29 -14.82 5.61 7.47
C MET A 29 -14.32 5.59 8.92
N GLY A 30 -14.78 4.64 9.74
CA GLY A 30 -14.25 4.40 11.09
C GLY A 30 -12.79 3.98 11.05
N ASN A 31 -12.43 3.00 10.22
CA ASN A 31 -11.05 2.54 10.07
C ASN A 31 -10.13 3.68 9.62
N VAL A 32 -10.53 4.46 8.61
CA VAL A 32 -9.78 5.66 8.19
C VAL A 32 -9.63 6.68 9.33
N SER A 33 -10.64 6.83 10.20
CA SER A 33 -10.54 7.68 11.39
C SER A 33 -9.53 7.14 12.40
N VAL A 34 -9.50 5.83 12.64
CA VAL A 34 -8.51 5.17 13.51
C VAL A 34 -7.10 5.37 12.96
N MET A 35 -6.87 5.08 11.68
CA MET A 35 -5.56 5.26 11.03
C MET A 35 -5.04 6.71 11.15
N ARG A 36 -5.94 7.70 11.02
CA ARG A 36 -5.60 9.12 11.22
C ARG A 36 -5.19 9.42 12.67
N GLU A 37 -5.81 8.80 13.66
CA GLU A 37 -5.40 8.97 15.06
C GLU A 37 -4.08 8.27 15.38
N GLU A 38 -3.77 7.15 14.74
CA GLU A 38 -2.47 6.49 14.86
C GLU A 38 -1.33 7.36 14.30
N ILE A 39 -1.53 7.95 13.11
CA ILE A 39 -0.61 8.96 12.54
C ILE A 39 -0.53 10.18 13.47
N ARG A 40 -1.68 10.61 14.01
CA ARG A 40 -1.89 11.50 15.18
C ARG A 40 -0.85 11.27 16.27
N ALA A 41 -0.92 10.08 16.85
CA ALA A 41 -0.15 9.65 17.99
C ALA A 41 1.34 9.57 17.67
N LEU A 42 1.71 8.98 16.52
CA LEU A 42 3.09 8.88 16.05
C LEU A 42 3.73 10.26 15.87
N SER A 43 2.97 11.22 15.31
CA SER A 43 3.47 12.58 15.12
C SER A 43 3.74 13.29 16.45
N ARG A 44 2.88 13.06 17.46
CA ARG A 44 3.07 13.61 18.81
C ARG A 44 4.23 12.95 19.56
N SER A 45 4.45 11.64 19.40
CA SER A 45 5.51 10.92 20.12
C SER A 45 6.89 11.06 19.48
N SER A 46 6.94 11.14 18.15
CA SER A 46 8.18 10.97 17.38
C SER A 46 8.51 12.15 16.47
N GLY A 47 7.69 13.22 16.51
CA GLY A 47 7.82 14.38 15.64
C GLY A 47 7.10 14.18 14.30
N THR A 48 7.11 15.22 13.48
CA THR A 48 6.49 15.20 12.15
C THR A 48 7.19 14.21 11.20
N PRO A 49 6.45 13.56 10.29
CA PRO A 49 7.05 12.68 9.28
C PRO A 49 8.12 13.42 8.46
N SER A 50 9.31 12.82 8.34
CA SER A 50 10.37 13.36 7.48
C SER A 50 10.14 13.04 6.00
N LEU A 51 9.37 11.99 5.71
CA LEU A 51 9.08 11.49 4.37
C LEU A 51 7.63 11.01 4.28
N PHE A 52 7.04 11.19 3.10
CA PHE A 52 5.73 10.67 2.74
C PHE A 52 5.81 10.11 1.31
N PHE A 53 5.33 8.88 1.11
CA PHE A 53 5.37 8.21 -0.20
C PHE A 53 4.03 7.56 -0.49
N THR A 54 3.62 7.63 -1.76
CA THR A 54 2.54 6.82 -2.31
C THR A 54 3.17 5.78 -3.23
N LEU A 55 3.02 4.51 -2.89
CA LEU A 55 3.51 3.42 -3.71
C LEU A 55 2.40 2.96 -4.65
N ASN A 56 2.64 3.05 -5.96
CA ASN A 56 1.76 2.48 -6.98
C ASN A 56 2.56 1.52 -7.87
N PRO A 57 2.73 0.26 -7.46
CA PRO A 57 3.45 -0.73 -8.25
C PRO A 57 2.80 -0.97 -9.61
N ALA A 58 3.57 -0.84 -10.69
CA ALA A 58 3.05 -0.95 -12.06
C ALA A 58 2.93 -2.42 -12.52
N ASP A 59 1.97 -3.15 -11.97
CA ASP A 59 1.74 -4.59 -12.20
C ASP A 59 1.53 -4.97 -13.68
N GLY A 60 0.83 -4.16 -14.47
CA GLY A 60 0.63 -4.37 -15.91
C GLY A 60 1.84 -4.05 -16.79
N HIS A 61 2.80 -3.28 -16.26
CA HIS A 61 4.01 -2.89 -16.98
C HIS A 61 5.26 -3.61 -16.47
N ASN A 62 5.14 -4.37 -15.38
CA ASN A 62 6.25 -5.11 -14.79
C ASN A 62 6.23 -6.59 -15.24
N PRO A 63 7.34 -7.13 -15.77
CA PRO A 63 7.43 -8.54 -16.15
C PRO A 63 7.25 -9.52 -14.97
N ILE A 64 7.56 -9.10 -13.74
CA ILE A 64 7.44 -9.94 -12.54
C ILE A 64 6.01 -10.45 -12.34
N THR A 65 4.99 -9.63 -12.59
CA THR A 65 3.59 -10.05 -12.47
C THR A 65 3.28 -11.25 -13.37
N SER A 66 3.77 -11.23 -14.60
CA SER A 66 3.56 -12.32 -15.55
C SER A 66 4.39 -13.55 -15.22
N PHE A 67 5.60 -13.38 -14.68
CA PHE A 67 6.39 -14.47 -14.11
C PHE A 67 5.64 -15.15 -12.95
N LEU A 68 5.09 -14.38 -12.02
CA LEU A 68 4.28 -14.87 -10.90
C LEU A 68 2.97 -15.55 -11.35
N ALA A 69 2.48 -15.20 -12.54
CA ALA A 69 1.35 -15.87 -13.19
C ALA A 69 1.75 -17.17 -13.92
N GLY A 70 3.02 -17.58 -13.85
CA GLY A 70 3.54 -18.80 -14.48
C GLY A 70 3.87 -18.65 -15.97
N LYS A 71 4.03 -17.42 -16.47
CA LYS A 71 4.52 -17.19 -17.83
C LYS A 71 6.02 -17.45 -17.90
N ASP A 72 6.46 -17.99 -19.02
CA ASP A 72 7.88 -18.17 -19.34
C ASP A 72 8.56 -16.82 -19.58
N ILE A 73 8.96 -16.16 -18.50
CA ILE A 73 9.67 -14.88 -18.51
C ILE A 73 11.02 -15.07 -17.86
N ASN A 74 12.06 -14.65 -18.56
CA ASN A 74 13.41 -14.63 -18.02
C ASN A 74 13.60 -13.41 -17.11
N ILE A 75 13.55 -13.64 -15.79
CA ILE A 75 13.71 -12.60 -14.76
C ILE A 75 15.17 -12.18 -14.52
N ASP A 76 16.15 -12.92 -15.04
CA ASP A 76 17.58 -12.64 -14.85
C ASP A 76 18.16 -11.71 -15.94
N ALA A 77 17.41 -11.48 -17.02
CA ALA A 77 17.85 -10.65 -18.13
C ALA A 77 16.95 -9.41 -18.42
N PRO A 78 16.27 -8.77 -17.45
CA PRO A 78 15.30 -7.71 -17.75
C PRO A 78 15.93 -6.50 -18.45
N PHE A 79 17.20 -6.19 -18.15
CA PHE A 79 17.94 -5.07 -18.76
C PHE A 79 18.85 -5.50 -19.92
N ASN A 80 19.28 -6.76 -19.94
CA ASN A 80 20.22 -7.27 -20.94
C ASN A 80 19.50 -7.83 -22.17
N ASN A 81 18.32 -8.42 -21.98
CA ASN A 81 17.49 -8.99 -23.03
C ASN A 81 16.00 -8.87 -22.62
N PRO A 82 15.42 -7.66 -22.68
CA PRO A 82 14.03 -7.45 -22.30
C PRO A 82 13.11 -8.33 -23.15
N ASP A 83 12.30 -9.15 -22.47
CA ASP A 83 11.41 -10.10 -23.15
C ASP A 83 10.33 -9.36 -23.95
N SER A 84 10.50 -9.32 -25.26
CA SER A 84 9.57 -8.68 -26.19
C SER A 84 8.36 -9.54 -26.54
N ARG A 85 8.32 -10.81 -26.11
CA ARG A 85 7.19 -11.73 -26.38
C ARG A 85 5.95 -11.36 -25.59
N PHE A 86 6.11 -10.68 -24.45
CA PHE A 86 5.02 -10.22 -23.61
C PHE A 86 4.91 -8.71 -23.69
N THR A 87 3.99 -8.21 -24.51
CA THR A 87 3.69 -6.78 -24.57
C THR A 87 2.97 -6.32 -23.29
N SER A 88 2.88 -5.00 -23.08
CA SER A 88 2.06 -4.45 -21.97
C SER A 88 0.61 -4.97 -22.03
N THR A 89 0.06 -5.13 -23.23
CA THR A 89 -1.30 -5.66 -23.41
C THR A 89 -1.40 -7.13 -22.97
N ASP A 90 -0.39 -7.95 -23.28
CA ASP A 90 -0.38 -9.37 -22.89
C ASP A 90 -0.21 -9.54 -21.38
N ARG A 91 0.59 -8.67 -20.75
CA ARG A 91 0.71 -8.60 -19.29
C ARG A 91 -0.62 -8.21 -18.63
N LEU A 92 -1.30 -7.19 -19.15
CA LEU A 92 -2.63 -6.78 -18.66
C LEU A 92 -3.67 -7.90 -18.81
N LYS A 93 -3.67 -8.61 -19.94
CA LYS A 93 -4.53 -9.80 -20.13
C LYS A 93 -4.21 -10.91 -19.12
N THR A 94 -2.93 -11.14 -18.85
CA THR A 94 -2.48 -12.14 -17.88
C THR A 94 -2.91 -11.77 -16.46
N LEU A 95 -2.76 -10.50 -16.08
CA LEU A 95 -3.23 -9.97 -14.80
C LEU A 95 -4.75 -10.11 -14.66
N ALA A 96 -5.51 -9.74 -15.69
CA ALA A 96 -6.96 -9.89 -15.70
C ALA A 96 -7.41 -11.35 -15.57
N ALA A 97 -6.66 -12.28 -16.15
CA ALA A 97 -6.93 -13.72 -16.05
C ALA A 97 -6.48 -14.33 -14.71
N ASN A 98 -5.50 -13.74 -14.03
CA ASN A 98 -4.93 -14.23 -12.78
C ASN A 98 -4.68 -13.08 -11.79
N PRO A 99 -5.74 -12.57 -11.11
CA PRO A 99 -5.61 -11.49 -10.15
C PRO A 99 -4.75 -11.87 -8.93
N VAL A 100 -4.62 -13.17 -8.61
CA VAL A 100 -3.73 -13.64 -7.53
C VAL A 100 -2.27 -13.31 -7.82
N ALA A 101 -1.84 -13.37 -9.08
CA ALA A 101 -0.49 -12.96 -9.47
C ALA A 101 -0.26 -11.45 -9.23
N GLY A 102 -1.27 -10.62 -9.47
CA GLY A 102 -1.25 -9.19 -9.14
C GLY A 102 -1.12 -8.95 -7.63
N ALA A 103 -1.92 -9.65 -6.82
CA ALA A 103 -1.82 -9.57 -5.36
C ALA A 103 -0.44 -10.00 -4.82
N LYS A 104 0.13 -11.09 -5.37
CA LYS A 104 1.49 -11.55 -5.04
C LYS A 104 2.54 -10.53 -5.43
N PHE A 105 2.41 -9.92 -6.61
CA PHE A 105 3.30 -8.86 -7.06
C PHE A 105 3.24 -7.65 -6.13
N PHE A 106 2.04 -7.18 -5.80
CA PHE A 106 1.86 -6.06 -4.86
C PHE A 106 2.51 -6.36 -3.51
N HIS A 107 2.22 -7.53 -2.94
CA HIS A 107 2.81 -7.96 -1.68
C HIS A 107 4.34 -7.98 -1.74
N LEU A 108 4.92 -8.60 -2.78
CA LEU A 108 6.38 -8.63 -2.99
C LEU A 108 6.98 -7.22 -3.05
N MET A 109 6.37 -6.30 -3.80
CA MET A 109 6.88 -4.94 -3.96
C MET A 109 6.84 -4.15 -2.65
N VAL A 110 5.76 -4.28 -1.87
CA VAL A 110 5.63 -3.63 -0.56
C VAL A 110 6.63 -4.23 0.44
N ASP A 111 6.76 -5.55 0.47
CA ASP A 111 7.69 -6.25 1.36
C ASP A 111 9.15 -5.89 1.07
N GLU A 112 9.51 -5.77 -0.20
CA GLU A 112 10.87 -5.40 -0.62
C GLU A 112 11.13 -3.91 -0.34
N PHE A 113 10.13 -3.05 -0.54
CA PHE A 113 10.24 -1.64 -0.17
C PHE A 113 10.48 -1.48 1.34
N ILE A 114 9.69 -2.15 2.18
CA ILE A 114 9.84 -2.04 3.64
C ILE A 114 11.14 -2.74 4.10
N GLY A 115 11.43 -3.92 3.55
CA GLY A 115 12.55 -4.76 3.93
C GLY A 115 13.88 -4.15 3.55
N GLU A 116 14.07 -3.90 2.26
CA GLU A 116 15.34 -3.49 1.67
C GLU A 116 15.42 -1.98 1.50
N PHE A 117 14.41 -1.34 0.92
CA PHE A 117 14.50 0.10 0.60
C PHE A 117 14.49 0.97 1.86
N LEU A 118 13.57 0.70 2.80
CA LEU A 118 13.57 1.28 4.15
C LEU A 118 14.60 0.61 5.07
N GLY A 119 15.09 -0.57 4.69
CA GLY A 119 16.17 -1.26 5.37
C GLY A 119 15.76 -1.95 6.68
N THR A 120 14.48 -2.23 6.91
CA THR A 120 14.03 -2.90 8.15
C THR A 120 14.57 -4.33 8.30
N LYS A 121 14.82 -5.01 7.17
CA LYS A 121 15.37 -6.37 7.10
C LYS A 121 16.90 -6.39 6.85
N ARG A 122 17.51 -5.23 6.55
CA ARG A 122 18.96 -5.12 6.28
C ARG A 122 19.83 -5.27 7.53
N PRO A 123 21.04 -5.84 7.41
CA PRO A 123 22.04 -5.77 8.47
C PRO A 123 22.28 -4.32 8.90
N GLY A 124 22.17 -4.06 10.21
CA GLY A 124 22.32 -2.70 10.75
C GLY A 124 21.10 -1.78 10.58
N LYS A 125 19.99 -2.27 10.02
CA LYS A 125 18.71 -1.55 9.86
C LYS A 125 18.84 -0.20 9.14
N HIS A 126 19.63 -0.18 8.06
CA HIS A 126 19.95 1.03 7.31
C HIS A 126 19.47 0.92 5.87
N GLY A 127 18.45 1.72 5.53
CA GLY A 127 17.89 1.82 4.19
C GLY A 127 18.47 2.99 3.40
N VAL A 128 17.86 3.29 2.25
CA VAL A 128 18.28 4.40 1.36
C VAL A 128 18.19 5.76 2.05
N PHE A 129 17.22 5.92 2.96
CA PHE A 129 17.02 7.16 3.72
C PHE A 129 17.69 7.15 5.11
N GLY A 130 18.60 6.20 5.35
CA GLY A 130 19.20 6.01 6.66
C GLY A 130 18.41 5.04 7.54
N ARG A 131 18.52 5.21 8.87
CA ARG A 131 17.82 4.35 9.84
C ARG A 131 16.39 4.85 10.05
N VAL A 132 15.43 4.00 9.73
CA VAL A 132 14.01 4.28 9.98
C VAL A 132 13.68 4.04 11.46
N LYS A 133 13.25 5.09 12.17
CA LYS A 133 12.83 5.01 13.58
C LYS A 133 11.40 4.47 13.71
N HIS A 134 10.49 4.99 12.88
CA HIS A 134 9.10 4.56 12.77
C HIS A 134 8.67 4.65 11.31
N PHE A 135 7.78 3.77 10.89
CA PHE A 135 7.02 3.92 9.66
C PHE A 135 5.56 3.55 9.95
N TYR A 136 4.66 4.12 9.16
CA TYR A 136 3.24 3.81 9.19
C TYR A 136 2.80 3.59 7.75
N GLY A 137 2.23 2.43 7.46
CA GLY A 137 1.86 2.02 6.11
C GLY A 137 0.38 1.67 6.07
N VAL A 138 -0.29 2.11 5.01
CA VAL A 138 -1.69 1.81 4.72
C VAL A 138 -1.80 1.27 3.31
N VAL A 139 -2.75 0.37 3.08
CA VAL A 139 -3.12 -0.12 1.75
C VAL A 139 -4.54 0.38 1.49
N GLU A 140 -4.76 0.93 0.29
CA GLU A 140 -6.08 1.37 -0.20
C GLU A 140 -6.64 0.37 -1.22
#